data_AF-A0A8S1CLN6-F1
#
_entry.id   AF-A0A8S1CLN6-F1
#
_cell.length_a   1.000
_cell.length_b   1.000
_cell.length_c   1.000
_cell.angle_alpha   90.00
_cell.angle_beta   90.00
_cell.angle_gamma   90.00
#
_symmetry.space_group_name_H-M   'P 1'
#
loop_
_entity.id
_entity.type
_entity.pdbx_description
1 polymer ?
#
loop_
_entity_poly.entity_id
_entity_poly.type
_entity_poly.pdbx_seq_one_letter_code
_entity_poly.pdbx_strand_id
1 'polypeptide(L)'
;MKAGKLRVRCGHCKSGAVTVARDPCCWEDVLTPDRVEGHCESTQCNGQLRFCQFYFRCADHISQGEEDEAVALYLIKNNIKEVPCLACTDVSNTVLVFPCSEGHVTCLDCFRQYCSSRLRERRFHSDKNLGYTLPCPAGCDNSFIEETHHFRLLSEEEYAQYQRFGAEEFVLQAGGVLCPQPGCGMGILVDGGCTKVACVNGCGVQSPLTVTENK
;
A
#
# COMPACT_ATOMS: atom_id res chain seq x y z
N MET A 1 -13.69 -2.40 -2.48
CA MET A 1 -13.51 -2.91 -1.10
C MET A 1 -14.69 -3.80 -0.74
N LYS A 2 -14.44 -4.94 -0.10
CA LYS A 2 -15.46 -5.89 0.38
C LYS A 2 -15.07 -6.38 1.77
N ALA A 3 -16.01 -7.00 2.49
CA ALA A 3 -15.71 -7.66 3.77
C ALA A 3 -14.69 -8.79 3.57
N GLY A 4 -13.79 -8.96 4.53
CA GLY A 4 -12.74 -9.98 4.50
C GLY A 4 -12.99 -11.11 5.50
N LYS A 5 -12.46 -12.30 5.20
CA LYS A 5 -12.38 -13.44 6.11
C LYS A 5 -10.91 -13.67 6.46
N LEU A 6 -10.57 -13.60 7.74
CA LEU A 6 -9.24 -13.97 8.23
C LEU A 6 -9.08 -15.50 8.17
N ARG A 7 -7.94 -15.94 7.66
CA ARG A 7 -7.53 -17.34 7.56
C ARG A 7 -6.12 -17.50 8.11
N VAL A 8 -5.79 -18.73 8.49
CA VAL A 8 -4.49 -19.09 9.03
C VAL A 8 -4.00 -20.38 8.39
N ARG A 9 -2.70 -20.47 8.16
CA ARG A 9 -2.01 -21.65 7.67
C ARG A 9 -0.64 -21.79 8.33
N CYS A 10 -0.05 -22.97 8.26
CA CYS A 10 1.33 -23.18 8.71
C CYS A 10 2.30 -22.34 7.86
N GLY A 11 3.18 -21.57 8.50
CA GLY A 11 4.17 -20.75 7.81
C GLY A 11 5.17 -21.58 6.98
N HIS A 12 5.39 -22.84 7.36
CA HIS A 12 6.31 -23.76 6.70
C HIS A 12 5.66 -24.54 5.54
N CYS A 13 4.69 -25.42 5.82
CA CYS A 13 4.10 -26.30 4.79
C CYS A 13 2.84 -25.72 4.11
N LYS A 14 2.40 -24.53 4.50
CA LYS A 14 1.20 -23.84 3.98
C LYS A 14 -0.14 -24.57 4.18
N SER A 15 -0.15 -25.70 4.88
CA SER A 15 -1.39 -26.41 5.24
C SER A 15 -2.27 -25.60 6.20
N GLY A 16 -3.58 -25.63 5.98
CA GLY A 16 -4.59 -25.06 6.89
C GLY A 16 -4.84 -25.88 8.16
N ALA A 17 -4.28 -27.09 8.28
CA ALA A 17 -4.37 -27.93 9.47
C ALA A 17 -3.42 -27.44 10.57
N VAL A 18 -3.69 -26.24 11.10
CA VAL A 18 -2.91 -25.61 12.15
C VAL A 18 -3.82 -25.15 13.30
N THR A 19 -3.41 -25.41 14.52
CA THR A 19 -4.04 -24.88 15.73
C THR A 19 -3.15 -23.79 16.30
N VAL A 20 -3.65 -22.55 16.32
CA VAL A 20 -2.92 -21.41 16.88
C VAL A 20 -2.73 -21.58 18.39
N ALA A 21 -1.55 -21.23 18.90
CA ALA A 21 -1.27 -21.30 20.34
C ALA A 21 -1.99 -20.20 21.13
N ARG A 22 -2.29 -19.08 20.47
CA ARG A 22 -3.11 -17.98 20.98
C ARG A 22 -3.89 -17.33 19.84
N ASP A 23 -5.04 -16.75 20.17
CA ASP A 23 -5.78 -15.95 19.21
C ASP A 23 -5.05 -14.62 18.92
N PRO A 24 -5.09 -14.11 17.67
CA PRO A 24 -4.54 -12.80 17.34
C PRO A 24 -5.39 -11.69 17.96
N CYS A 25 -4.75 -10.70 18.59
CA CYS A 25 -5.44 -9.61 19.28
C CYS A 25 -5.28 -8.23 18.63
N CYS A 26 -4.40 -8.10 17.64
CA CYS A 26 -4.13 -6.87 16.92
C CYS A 26 -3.74 -7.11 15.46
N TRP A 27 -3.58 -6.03 14.69
CA TRP A 27 -3.16 -6.11 13.30
C TRP A 27 -1.71 -6.59 13.17
N GLU A 28 -0.83 -6.25 14.11
CA GLU A 28 0.56 -6.70 14.08
C GLU A 28 0.67 -8.22 14.13
N ASP A 29 -0.19 -8.90 14.88
CA ASP A 29 -0.23 -10.37 14.98
C ASP A 29 -0.53 -11.07 13.65
N VAL A 30 -1.27 -10.42 12.76
CA VAL A 30 -1.74 -11.02 11.49
C VAL A 30 -1.02 -10.46 10.26
N LEU A 31 -0.43 -9.27 10.35
CA LEU A 31 0.30 -8.64 9.25
C LEU A 31 1.80 -8.88 9.33
N THR A 32 2.38 -8.96 10.54
CA THR A 32 3.81 -9.21 10.69
C THR A 32 4.08 -10.72 10.69
N PRO A 33 5.03 -11.21 9.86
CA PRO A 33 5.46 -12.61 9.92
C PRO A 33 5.96 -13.01 11.32
N ASP A 34 5.85 -14.30 11.63
CA ASP A 34 6.49 -14.92 12.81
C ASP A 34 6.07 -14.35 14.18
N ARG A 35 4.82 -13.88 14.31
CA ARG A 35 4.26 -13.33 15.56
C ARG A 35 3.47 -14.32 16.43
N VAL A 36 2.85 -15.30 15.79
CA VAL A 36 1.94 -16.24 16.45
C VAL A 36 2.40 -17.65 16.10
N GLU A 37 2.66 -18.45 17.11
CA GLU A 37 3.01 -19.86 16.94
C GLU A 37 1.74 -20.73 16.90
N GLY A 38 1.86 -21.93 16.35
CA GLY A 38 0.81 -22.93 16.32
C GLY A 38 1.35 -24.32 16.02
N HIS A 39 0.56 -25.34 16.35
CA HIS A 39 0.89 -26.72 16.08
C HIS A 39 0.33 -27.11 14.71
N CYS A 40 1.18 -27.60 13.81
CA CYS A 40 0.74 -28.04 12.49
C CYS A 40 0.55 -29.56 12.46
N GLU A 41 -0.67 -30.00 12.20
CA GLU A 41 -1.06 -31.41 12.16
C GLU A 41 -0.72 -32.09 10.82
N SER A 42 -0.18 -31.35 9.86
CA SER A 42 0.27 -31.92 8.59
C SER A 42 1.44 -32.89 8.82
N THR A 43 1.41 -34.02 8.09
CA THR A 43 2.49 -35.02 8.07
C THR A 43 3.84 -34.44 7.65
N GLN A 44 3.85 -33.33 6.91
CA GLN A 44 5.08 -32.63 6.53
C GLN A 44 5.76 -31.93 7.72
N CYS A 45 4.99 -31.58 8.76
CA CYS A 45 5.48 -30.89 9.95
C CYS A 45 5.57 -31.78 11.18
N ASN A 46 5.04 -33.01 11.14
CA ASN A 46 5.06 -33.97 12.26
C ASN A 46 4.59 -33.37 13.60
N GLY A 47 3.57 -32.52 13.60
CA GLY A 47 3.05 -31.90 14.82
C GLY A 47 3.96 -30.84 15.44
N GLN A 48 5.03 -30.40 14.76
CA GLN A 48 5.96 -29.42 15.31
C GLN A 48 5.30 -28.04 15.46
N LEU A 49 5.76 -27.32 16.48
CA LEU A 49 5.47 -25.91 16.68
C LEU A 49 6.08 -25.10 15.53
N ARG A 50 5.26 -24.30 14.86
CA ARG A 50 5.63 -23.45 13.72
C ARG A 50 4.98 -22.09 13.87
N PHE A 51 5.58 -21.09 13.27
CA PHE A 51 4.90 -19.82 13.09
C PHE A 51 3.71 -19.97 12.13
N CYS A 52 2.59 -19.39 12.52
CA CYS A 52 1.38 -19.29 11.74
C CYS A 52 1.51 -18.13 10.76
N GLN A 53 1.05 -18.36 9.53
CA GLN A 53 0.87 -17.31 8.54
C GLN A 53 -0.62 -17.01 8.42
N PHE A 54 -0.99 -15.77 8.71
CA PHE A 54 -2.33 -15.26 8.46
C PHE A 54 -2.44 -14.68 7.06
N TYR A 55 -3.65 -14.75 6.51
CA TYR A 55 -3.98 -14.16 5.23
C TYR A 55 -5.49 -13.88 5.17
N PHE A 56 -5.91 -13.04 4.23
CA PHE A 56 -7.30 -12.64 4.10
C PHE A 56 -7.89 -13.13 2.78
N ARG A 57 -9.19 -13.40 2.78
CA ARG A 57 -9.97 -13.67 1.57
C ARG A 57 -11.15 -12.72 1.47
N CYS A 58 -11.59 -12.43 0.26
CA CYS A 58 -12.87 -11.76 0.06
C CYS A 58 -14.02 -12.63 0.57
N ALA A 59 -15.00 -12.02 1.23
CA ALA A 59 -16.20 -12.71 1.68
C ALA A 59 -17.29 -12.81 0.59
N ASP A 60 -17.14 -12.09 -0.52
CA ASP A 60 -18.20 -11.80 -1.50
C ASP A 60 -18.08 -12.60 -2.81
N HIS A 61 -17.08 -13.48 -2.92
CA HIS A 61 -16.95 -14.41 -4.05
C HIS A 61 -16.63 -15.83 -3.58
N ILE A 62 -16.92 -16.81 -4.43
CA ILE A 62 -16.57 -18.22 -4.18
C ILE A 62 -15.06 -18.34 -4.28
N SER A 63 -14.41 -18.79 -3.20
CA SER A 63 -12.96 -18.92 -3.19
C SER A 63 -12.45 -19.86 -4.27
N GLN A 64 -11.46 -19.40 -5.03
CA GLN A 64 -10.89 -20.12 -6.17
C GLN A 64 -9.75 -21.08 -5.78
N GLY A 65 -9.52 -21.32 -4.49
CA GLY A 65 -8.50 -22.25 -4.02
C GLY A 65 -7.71 -21.70 -2.83
N GLU A 66 -6.54 -22.29 -2.58
CA GLU A 66 -5.67 -21.90 -1.47
C GLU A 66 -4.98 -20.54 -1.67
N GLU A 67 -4.72 -20.16 -2.92
CA GLU A 67 -4.05 -18.92 -3.36
C GLU A 67 -4.97 -17.72 -3.55
N ASP A 68 -6.29 -17.90 -3.35
CA ASP A 68 -7.26 -16.80 -3.37
C ASP A 68 -7.06 -15.91 -2.13
N GLU A 69 -6.11 -14.98 -2.22
CA GLU A 69 -5.73 -14.04 -1.17
C GLU A 69 -6.14 -12.60 -1.53
N ALA A 70 -6.47 -11.83 -0.51
CA ALA A 70 -6.83 -10.42 -0.62
C ALA A 70 -6.00 -9.59 0.36
N VAL A 71 -5.70 -8.35 -0.02
CA VAL A 71 -4.98 -7.41 0.85
C VAL A 71 -5.93 -6.86 1.90
N ALA A 72 -5.49 -6.84 3.16
CA ALA A 72 -6.23 -6.24 4.25
C ALA A 72 -6.02 -4.72 4.29
N LEU A 73 -7.12 -3.97 4.24
CA LEU A 73 -7.11 -2.52 4.41
C LEU A 73 -7.25 -2.17 5.89
N TYR A 74 -6.21 -2.42 6.67
CA TYR A 74 -6.24 -2.40 8.14
C TYR A 74 -6.49 -1.02 8.77
N LEU A 75 -6.28 0.08 8.04
CA LEU A 75 -6.63 1.42 8.50
C LEU A 75 -8.13 1.67 8.44
N ILE A 76 -8.89 0.85 7.71
CA ILE A 76 -10.34 0.94 7.61
C ILE A 76 -10.99 0.18 8.77
N LYS A 77 -11.79 0.88 9.57
CA LYS A 77 -12.42 0.34 10.78
C LYS A 77 -13.92 0.60 10.80
N ASN A 78 -14.63 -0.27 11.50
CA ASN A 78 -16.01 0.02 11.91
C ASN A 78 -16.01 1.10 13.00
N ASN A 79 -16.83 2.12 12.82
CA ASN A 79 -16.89 3.27 13.70
C ASN A 79 -17.83 3.05 14.90
N ILE A 80 -17.52 2.05 15.72
CA ILE A 80 -18.36 1.65 16.87
C ILE A 80 -18.48 2.77 17.91
N LYS A 81 -17.49 3.68 17.94
CA LYS A 81 -17.43 4.83 18.85
C LYS A 81 -18.10 6.10 18.29
N GLU A 82 -18.71 6.02 17.09
CA GLU A 82 -19.40 7.14 16.43
C GLU A 82 -18.51 8.40 16.30
N VAL A 83 -17.22 8.21 16.04
CA VAL A 83 -16.26 9.32 15.90
C VAL A 83 -16.57 10.09 14.61
N PRO A 84 -16.80 11.41 14.67
CA PRO A 84 -17.08 12.21 13.48
C PRO A 84 -15.84 12.33 12.59
N CYS A 85 -16.07 12.46 11.28
CA CYS A 85 -15.02 12.73 10.31
C CYS A 85 -14.34 14.07 10.59
N LEU A 86 -13.00 14.10 10.61
CA LEU A 86 -12.21 15.33 10.79
C LEU A 86 -12.53 16.42 9.74
N ALA A 87 -12.91 16.02 8.52
CA ALA A 87 -13.11 16.94 7.41
C ALA A 87 -14.55 17.47 7.28
N CYS A 88 -15.56 16.58 7.34
CA CYS A 88 -16.96 16.97 7.14
C CYS A 88 -17.80 16.97 8.42
N THR A 89 -17.24 16.53 9.56
CA THR A 89 -17.92 16.38 10.87
C THR A 89 -19.07 15.36 10.92
N ASP A 90 -19.40 14.71 9.80
CA ASP A 90 -20.41 13.65 9.76
C ASP A 90 -19.90 12.34 10.39
N VAL A 91 -20.83 11.58 10.98
CA VAL A 91 -20.58 10.24 11.51
C VAL A 91 -20.88 9.20 10.43
N SER A 92 -19.89 8.40 10.07
CA SER A 92 -20.00 7.27 9.13
C SER A 92 -19.73 5.94 9.83
N ASN A 93 -20.45 4.87 9.44
CA ASN A 93 -20.26 3.54 10.02
C ASN A 93 -18.89 2.91 9.72
N THR A 94 -18.30 3.27 8.58
CA THR A 94 -16.97 2.81 8.18
C THR A 94 -16.09 4.03 7.95
N VAL A 95 -14.92 4.03 8.59
CA VAL A 95 -13.99 5.15 8.60
C VAL A 95 -12.58 4.66 8.35
N LEU A 96 -11.71 5.56 7.89
CA LEU A 96 -10.27 5.36 7.89
C LEU A 96 -9.68 6.06 9.11
N VAL A 97 -8.84 5.34 9.85
CA VAL A 97 -8.10 5.85 11.00
C VAL A 97 -6.63 5.96 10.61
N PHE A 98 -6.08 7.16 10.62
CA PHE A 98 -4.68 7.40 10.26
C PHE A 98 -3.72 6.84 11.32
N PRO A 99 -2.51 6.41 10.93
CA PRO A 99 -1.52 5.84 11.85
C PRO A 99 -0.74 6.93 12.61
N CYS A 100 -1.41 7.99 13.07
CA CYS A 100 -0.83 9.03 13.93
C CYS A 100 -1.17 8.77 15.41
N SER A 101 -0.42 9.38 16.34
CA SER A 101 -0.63 9.24 17.79
C SER A 101 -2.06 9.59 18.23
N GLU A 102 -2.64 10.61 17.59
CA GLU A 102 -3.99 11.10 17.88
C GLU A 102 -5.10 10.22 17.27
N GLY A 103 -4.75 9.29 16.36
CA GLY A 103 -5.71 8.41 15.71
C GLY A 103 -6.78 9.17 14.91
N HIS A 104 -6.37 10.22 14.18
CA HIS A 104 -7.30 11.04 13.38
C HIS A 104 -8.15 10.19 12.42
N VAL A 105 -9.43 10.55 12.31
CA VAL A 105 -10.44 9.75 11.61
C VAL A 105 -11.03 10.53 10.45
N THR A 106 -11.23 9.86 9.31
CA THR A 106 -12.00 10.40 8.17
C THR A 106 -13.03 9.38 7.69
N CYS A 107 -14.20 9.85 7.24
CA CYS A 107 -15.07 9.01 6.42
C CYS A 107 -14.37 8.67 5.09
N LEU A 108 -14.81 7.60 4.42
CA LEU A 108 -14.16 7.13 3.20
C LEU A 108 -14.26 8.13 2.04
N ASP A 109 -15.32 8.94 1.99
CA ASP A 109 -15.51 9.92 0.91
C ASP A 109 -14.56 11.10 1.04
N CYS A 110 -14.40 11.64 2.26
CA CYS A 110 -13.39 12.66 2.53
C CYS A 110 -11.97 12.12 2.32
N PHE A 111 -11.71 10.84 2.66
CA PHE A 111 -10.42 10.22 2.36
C PHE A 111 -10.13 10.15 0.86
N ARG A 112 -11.12 9.77 0.04
CA ARG A 112 -10.98 9.79 -1.43
C ARG A 112 -10.71 11.19 -1.95
N GLN A 113 -11.49 12.18 -1.52
CA GLN A 113 -11.29 13.58 -1.93
C GLN A 113 -9.92 14.11 -1.54
N TYR A 114 -9.43 13.78 -0.34
CA TYR A 114 -8.08 14.09 0.11
C TYR A 114 -7.03 13.49 -0.84
N CYS A 115 -7.13 12.19 -1.12
CA CYS A 115 -6.23 11.52 -2.07
C CYS A 115 -6.29 12.16 -3.47
N SER A 116 -7.49 12.40 -4.03
CA SER A 116 -7.68 12.99 -5.35
C SER A 116 -7.14 14.42 -5.46
N SER A 117 -7.31 15.26 -4.43
CA SER A 117 -6.72 16.61 -4.40
C SER A 117 -5.20 16.53 -4.37
N ARG A 118 -4.62 15.72 -3.48
CA ARG A 118 -3.16 15.58 -3.37
C ARG A 118 -2.54 14.96 -4.62
N LEU A 119 -3.23 14.03 -5.27
CA LEU A 119 -2.76 13.41 -6.51
C LEU A 119 -2.68 14.43 -7.65
N ARG A 120 -3.75 15.23 -7.84
CA ARG A 120 -3.79 16.27 -8.89
C ARG A 120 -2.74 17.35 -8.67
N GLU A 121 -2.45 17.68 -7.41
CA GLU A 121 -1.43 18.65 -7.03
C GLU A 121 0.00 18.08 -6.99
N ARG A 122 0.20 16.79 -7.32
CA ARG A 122 1.49 16.08 -7.15
C ARG A 122 2.09 16.24 -5.74
N ARG A 123 1.24 16.17 -4.71
CA ARG A 123 1.58 16.33 -3.28
C ARG A 123 1.57 15.03 -2.49
N PHE A 124 1.63 13.89 -3.17
CA PHE A 124 2.00 12.64 -2.50
C PHE A 124 3.50 12.68 -2.18
N HIS A 125 3.86 12.05 -1.06
CA HIS A 125 5.23 11.97 -0.60
C HIS A 125 5.87 10.71 -1.16
N SER A 126 7.06 10.83 -1.76
CA SER A 126 7.87 9.68 -2.14
C SER A 126 8.82 9.33 -1.00
N ASP A 127 8.48 8.25 -0.29
CA ASP A 127 9.28 7.67 0.78
C ASP A 127 10.07 6.46 0.24
N LYS A 128 11.31 6.29 0.72
CA LYS A 128 12.22 5.24 0.21
C LYS A 128 11.77 3.82 0.53
N ASN A 129 11.06 3.62 1.63
CA ASN A 129 10.65 2.30 2.11
C ASN A 129 9.16 2.04 1.84
N LEU A 130 8.33 3.07 1.96
CA LEU A 130 6.88 2.97 1.80
C LEU A 130 6.41 3.23 0.36
N GLY A 131 7.27 3.85 -0.46
CA GLY A 131 6.91 4.29 -1.81
C GLY A 131 6.10 5.59 -1.80
N TYR A 132 5.19 5.72 -2.75
CA TYR A 132 4.41 6.94 -2.94
C TYR A 132 3.18 6.94 -2.03
N THR A 133 3.13 7.83 -1.04
CA THR A 133 2.12 7.74 0.04
C THR A 133 1.66 9.11 0.52
N LEU A 134 0.69 9.13 1.44
CA LEU A 134 0.16 10.33 2.08
C LEU A 134 0.23 10.22 3.60
N PRO A 135 0.52 11.34 4.29
CA PRO A 135 0.42 11.43 5.73
C PRO A 135 -1.02 11.71 6.17
N CYS A 136 -1.22 11.77 7.49
CA CYS A 136 -2.43 12.33 8.08
C CYS A 136 -2.68 13.77 7.58
N PRO A 137 -3.93 14.12 7.18
CA PRO A 137 -4.27 15.46 6.69
C PRO A 137 -4.08 16.56 7.74
N ALA A 138 -4.02 16.22 9.03
CA ALA A 138 -3.71 17.15 10.11
C ALA A 138 -2.21 17.50 10.21
N GLY A 139 -1.34 16.91 9.39
CA GLY A 139 0.10 17.18 9.39
C GLY A 139 0.84 16.55 10.57
N CYS A 140 0.32 15.45 11.13
CA CYS A 140 0.97 14.73 12.22
C CYS A 140 2.28 14.06 11.76
N ASP A 141 3.26 14.01 12.65
CA ASP A 141 4.50 13.25 12.44
C ASP A 141 4.23 11.74 12.36
N ASN A 142 5.12 11.02 11.67
CA ASN A 142 5.12 9.54 11.56
C ASN A 142 3.76 8.95 11.18
N SER A 143 3.02 9.61 10.29
CA SER A 143 1.62 9.28 9.99
C SER A 143 1.38 8.80 8.55
N PHE A 144 2.45 8.38 7.88
CA PHE A 144 2.36 7.87 6.52
C PHE A 144 1.58 6.55 6.46
N ILE A 145 0.77 6.41 5.41
CA ILE A 145 0.08 5.16 5.12
C ILE A 145 1.09 4.16 4.55
N GLU A 146 1.40 3.11 5.29
CA GLU A 146 2.40 2.12 4.86
C GLU A 146 1.86 1.17 3.79
N GLU A 147 0.58 0.79 3.88
CA GLU A 147 -0.06 -0.10 2.91
C GLU A 147 -0.71 0.70 1.78
N THR A 148 -0.01 0.81 0.65
CA THR A 148 -0.45 1.57 -0.52
C THR A 148 -1.74 1.05 -1.17
N HIS A 149 -2.14 -0.20 -0.92
CA HIS A 149 -3.43 -0.71 -1.42
C HIS A 149 -4.65 0.04 -0.86
N HIS A 150 -4.51 0.83 0.21
CA HIS A 150 -5.56 1.76 0.65
C HIS A 150 -5.94 2.78 -0.45
N PHE A 151 -5.00 3.16 -1.32
CA PHE A 151 -5.26 4.07 -2.43
C PHE A 151 -6.09 3.44 -3.56
N ARG A 152 -6.32 2.11 -3.56
CA ARG A 152 -7.33 1.46 -4.43
C ARG A 152 -8.77 1.92 -4.14
N LEU A 153 -8.99 2.74 -3.11
CA LEU A 153 -10.26 3.43 -2.88
C LEU A 153 -10.51 4.57 -3.88
N LEU A 154 -9.47 5.07 -4.55
CA LEU A 154 -9.59 5.98 -5.69
C LEU A 154 -10.32 5.30 -6.86
N SER A 155 -10.76 6.10 -7.83
CA SER A 155 -11.23 5.55 -9.12
C SER A 155 -10.10 4.82 -9.86
N GLU A 156 -10.44 3.98 -10.83
CA GLU A 156 -9.42 3.26 -11.62
C GLU A 156 -8.49 4.21 -12.37
N GLU A 157 -9.02 5.31 -12.92
CA GLU A 157 -8.25 6.34 -13.61
C GLU A 157 -7.26 7.03 -12.66
N GLU A 158 -7.74 7.47 -11.51
CA GLU A 158 -6.89 8.11 -10.50
C GLU A 158 -5.86 7.15 -9.92
N TYR A 159 -6.22 5.87 -9.70
CA TYR A 159 -5.27 4.88 -9.22
C TYR A 159 -4.17 4.57 -10.25
N ALA A 160 -4.52 4.48 -11.54
CA ALA A 160 -3.54 4.35 -12.61
C ALA A 160 -2.63 5.59 -12.69
N GLN A 161 -3.19 6.80 -12.52
CA GLN A 161 -2.42 8.03 -12.45
C GLN A 161 -1.48 8.05 -11.23
N TYR A 162 -1.94 7.60 -10.07
CA TYR A 162 -1.15 7.44 -8.86
C TYR A 162 0.04 6.51 -9.09
N GLN A 163 -0.16 5.35 -9.71
CA GLN A 163 0.92 4.41 -10.03
C GLN A 163 1.95 5.04 -10.98
N ARG A 164 1.49 5.74 -12.01
CA ARG A 164 2.37 6.45 -12.95
C ARG A 164 3.19 7.53 -12.25
N PHE A 165 2.55 8.38 -11.45
CA PHE A 165 3.25 9.46 -10.73
C PHE A 165 4.25 8.89 -9.71
N GLY A 166 3.90 7.81 -8.99
CA GLY A 166 4.84 7.14 -8.10
C GLY A 166 6.08 6.60 -8.83
N ALA A 167 5.91 6.04 -10.03
CA ALA A 167 7.02 5.59 -10.86
C ALA A 167 7.88 6.75 -11.40
N GLU A 168 7.25 7.85 -11.82
CA GLU A 168 7.94 9.08 -12.25
C GLU A 168 8.79 9.65 -11.12
N GLU A 169 8.21 9.82 -9.92
CA GLU A 169 8.91 10.37 -8.75
C GLU A 169 10.06 9.47 -8.29
N PHE A 170 9.90 8.15 -8.34
CA PHE A 170 11.00 7.21 -8.07
C PHE A 170 12.19 7.43 -9.01
N VAL A 171 11.92 7.53 -10.33
CA VAL A 171 12.98 7.76 -11.32
C VAL A 171 13.71 9.08 -11.05
N LEU A 172 12.96 10.14 -10.77
CA LEU A 172 13.54 11.46 -10.47
C LEU A 172 14.36 11.44 -9.17
N GLN A 173 13.88 10.80 -8.11
CA GLN A 173 14.62 10.67 -6.85
C GLN A 173 15.89 9.82 -6.98
N ALA A 174 15.90 8.85 -7.90
CA ALA A 174 17.07 8.06 -8.22
C ALA A 174 18.09 8.81 -9.13
N GLY A 175 17.86 10.09 -9.44
CA GLY A 175 18.72 10.90 -10.32
C GLY A 175 18.50 10.62 -11.81
N GLY A 176 17.44 9.90 -12.16
CA GLY A 176 17.01 9.69 -13.53
C GLY A 176 16.28 10.89 -14.13
N VAL A 177 15.90 10.76 -15.39
CA VAL A 177 15.16 11.79 -16.14
C VAL A 177 13.94 11.19 -16.82
N LEU A 178 12.92 12.01 -17.06
CA LEU A 178 11.76 11.63 -17.86
C LEU A 178 11.95 12.08 -19.31
N CYS A 179 11.55 11.24 -20.27
CA CYS A 179 11.57 11.61 -21.67
C CYS A 179 10.63 12.81 -21.92
N PRO A 180 11.13 13.93 -22.47
CA PRO A 180 10.33 15.15 -22.65
C PRO A 180 9.37 15.07 -23.84
N GLN A 181 9.47 14.00 -24.66
CA GLN A 181 8.65 13.88 -25.85
C GLN A 181 7.16 13.77 -25.46
N PRO A 182 6.28 14.62 -26.04
CA PRO A 182 4.85 14.57 -25.75
C PRO A 182 4.28 13.16 -25.96
N GLY A 183 3.57 12.65 -24.96
CA GLY A 183 2.98 11.30 -24.99
C GLY A 183 3.97 10.15 -24.73
N CYS A 184 5.26 10.41 -24.53
CA CYS A 184 6.23 9.38 -24.13
C CYS A 184 6.37 9.29 -22.61
N GLY A 185 7.01 10.28 -21.97
CA GLY A 185 7.18 10.31 -20.51
C GLY A 185 7.96 9.13 -19.90
N MET A 186 8.68 8.34 -20.71
CA MET A 186 9.46 7.20 -20.24
C MET A 186 10.50 7.65 -19.21
N GLY A 187 10.52 7.00 -18.05
CA GLY A 187 11.54 7.21 -17.04
C GLY A 187 12.84 6.47 -17.36
N ILE A 188 13.96 7.18 -17.30
CA ILE A 188 15.29 6.68 -17.70
C ILE A 188 16.25 6.91 -16.53
N LEU A 189 16.77 5.82 -15.98
CA LEU A 189 17.89 5.88 -15.04
C LEU A 189 19.19 6.04 -15.83
N VAL A 190 20.01 7.01 -15.43
CA VAL A 190 21.24 7.39 -16.14
C VAL A 190 22.45 7.14 -15.26
N ASP A 191 23.54 6.69 -15.87
CA ASP A 191 24.82 6.56 -15.16
C ASP A 191 25.37 7.94 -14.77
N GLY A 192 26.08 8.00 -13.64
CA GLY A 192 26.68 9.23 -13.14
C GLY A 192 27.60 9.88 -14.17
N GLY A 193 27.38 11.17 -14.44
CA GLY A 193 28.16 11.96 -15.40
C GLY A 193 27.71 11.83 -16.87
N CYS A 194 26.66 11.05 -17.15
CA CYS A 194 26.08 10.97 -18.49
C CYS A 194 25.30 12.25 -18.85
N THR A 195 25.67 12.91 -19.95
CA THR A 195 25.04 14.17 -20.42
C THR A 195 24.21 14.00 -21.69
N LYS A 196 24.20 12.79 -22.28
CA LYS A 196 23.44 12.46 -23.49
C LYS A 196 22.55 11.27 -23.21
N VAL A 197 21.26 11.53 -23.10
CA VAL A 197 20.28 10.52 -22.74
C VAL A 197 19.42 10.20 -23.96
N ALA A 198 19.34 8.93 -24.31
CA ALA A 198 18.49 8.43 -25.38
C ALA A 198 17.28 7.69 -24.79
N CYS A 199 16.10 7.95 -25.32
CA CYS A 199 14.89 7.20 -24.98
C CYS A 199 14.87 5.86 -25.75
N VAL A 200 15.70 4.92 -25.29
CA VAL A 200 15.83 3.58 -25.86
C VAL A 200 14.55 2.77 -25.57
N ASN A 201 14.04 2.06 -26.57
CA ASN A 201 12.77 1.31 -26.53
C ASN A 201 11.51 2.17 -26.25
N GLY A 202 11.64 3.49 -26.28
CA GLY A 202 10.52 4.44 -26.25
C GLY A 202 10.35 5.13 -27.59
N CYS A 203 10.33 6.46 -27.59
CA CYS A 203 10.15 7.25 -28.81
C CYS A 203 11.43 7.45 -29.63
N GLY A 204 12.58 6.93 -29.17
CA GLY A 204 13.85 7.02 -29.90
C GLY A 204 14.51 8.41 -29.91
N VAL A 205 13.92 9.41 -29.25
CA VAL A 205 14.48 10.76 -29.17
C VAL A 205 15.78 10.73 -28.36
N GLN A 206 16.84 11.30 -28.95
CA GLN A 206 18.09 11.62 -28.28
C GLN A 206 18.04 13.08 -27.89
N SER A 207 18.03 13.38 -26.59
CA SER A 207 17.99 14.76 -26.13
C SER A 207 19.30 15.12 -25.41
N PRO A 208 19.89 16.29 -25.66
CA PRO A 208 20.86 16.88 -24.75
C PRO A 208 20.10 17.42 -23.54
N LEU A 209 19.69 16.54 -22.62
CA LEU A 209 19.18 16.96 -21.32
C LEU A 209 20.40 17.17 -20.43
N THR A 210 20.67 18.42 -20.07
CA THR A 210 21.60 18.74 -18.98
C THR A 210 21.01 18.18 -17.69
N VAL A 211 21.61 17.11 -17.19
CA VAL A 211 21.38 16.63 -15.83
C VAL A 211 21.74 17.80 -14.91
N THR A 212 20.75 18.39 -14.25
CA THR A 212 21.00 19.37 -13.19
C THR A 212 21.67 18.62 -12.05
N GLU A 213 22.96 18.86 -11.86
CA GLU A 213 23.69 18.40 -10.69
C GLU A 213 22.98 18.92 -9.43
N ASN A 214 22.33 18.03 -8.68
CA ASN A 214 21.94 18.35 -7.31
C ASN A 214 23.21 18.42 -6.47
N LYS A 215 23.56 19.65 -6.06
CA LYS A 215 24.52 19.90 -4.97
C LYS A 215 23.87 19.63 -3.62
#